data_AF-L8XZL4-F1
#
_entry.id   AF-L8XZL4-F1
#
_cell.length_a   1.000
_cell.length_b   1.000
_cell.length_c   1.000
_cell.angle_alpha   90.00
_cell.angle_beta   90.00
_cell.angle_gamma   90.00
#
_symmetry.space_group_name_H-M   'P 1'
#
loop_
_entity.id
_entity.type
_entity.pdbx_description
1 polymer ?
#
loop_
_entity_poly.entity_id
_entity_poly.type
_entity_poly.pdbx_seq_one_letter_code
_entity_poly.pdbx_strand_id
1 'polypeptide(L)'
;MAAQAAIFMIMKKETLFTFACIIFVAAFAYFGLPMFTPRIANPSHEPFWSTSLSEQQDLQVFDLTLNASTLQDAIDRFGNRITLTLYETDQGDQVEGYFRETQVGPFVGRMAFTLNADPIHMDEVKEKAEAEKAPMSRHNSYKVPPELANLFKTDTLFSLAFIPTHVVLTPEDVKGRFGEPALIIEETFEGKNTGTQHFLYPEKGVDVSLDQEKRSIIQYISPRFFADKIIAPIQGKN
;
A
#
# COMPACT_ATOMS: atom_id res chain seq x y z
N MET A 1 -17.96 -60.19 24.30
CA MET A 1 -18.13 -58.81 24.81
C MET A 1 -17.17 -58.57 25.97
N ALA A 2 -15.90 -58.23 25.71
CA ALA A 2 -14.93 -57.82 26.74
C ALA A 2 -13.65 -57.20 26.15
N ALA A 3 -13.71 -56.59 24.95
CA ALA A 3 -12.51 -56.14 24.22
C ALA A 3 -12.66 -54.73 23.60
N GLN A 4 -13.53 -53.89 24.14
CA GLN A 4 -13.67 -52.48 23.73
C GLN A 4 -13.39 -51.47 24.84
N ALA A 5 -13.10 -51.92 26.06
CA ALA A 5 -12.92 -51.03 27.22
C ALA A 5 -11.46 -50.62 27.49
N ALA A 6 -10.49 -51.08 26.69
CA ALA A 6 -9.06 -50.91 26.96
C ALA A 6 -8.29 -50.09 25.91
N ILE A 7 -8.98 -49.26 25.11
CA ILE A 7 -8.32 -48.30 24.19
C ILE A 7 -8.14 -46.92 24.87
N PHE A 8 -8.64 -46.73 26.09
CA PHE A 8 -8.20 -45.62 26.94
C PHE A 8 -6.85 -45.98 27.59
N MET A 9 -5.88 -46.20 26.71
CA MET A 9 -4.47 -46.39 27.01
C MET A 9 -4.05 -45.30 27.99
N ILE A 10 -3.42 -45.70 29.09
CA ILE A 10 -2.86 -44.81 30.12
C ILE A 10 -1.93 -43.82 29.42
N MET A 11 -2.48 -42.68 29.00
CA MET A 11 -1.71 -41.58 28.46
C MET A 11 -0.89 -41.04 29.61
N LYS A 12 0.45 -41.19 29.53
CA LYS A 12 1.37 -40.54 30.46
C LYS A 12 0.95 -39.08 30.59
N LYS A 13 0.98 -38.52 31.80
CA LYS A 13 0.63 -37.11 32.08
C LYS A 13 1.29 -36.13 31.09
N GLU A 14 2.49 -36.47 30.62
CA GLU A 14 3.23 -35.78 29.56
C GLU A 14 2.49 -35.76 28.21
N THR A 15 1.95 -36.90 27.74
CA THR A 15 1.14 -36.95 26.51
C THR A 15 -0.16 -36.16 26.63
N LEU A 16 -0.85 -36.20 27.78
CA LEU A 16 -2.06 -35.40 28.00
C LEU A 16 -1.75 -33.89 27.98
N PHE A 17 -0.61 -33.50 28.56
CA PHE A 17 -0.13 -32.13 28.52
C PHE A 17 0.22 -31.69 27.09
N THR A 18 0.88 -32.53 26.30
CA THR A 18 1.17 -32.24 24.88
C THR A 18 -0.11 -32.03 24.08
N PHE A 19 -1.13 -32.88 24.23
CA PHE A 19 -2.41 -32.69 23.55
C PHE A 19 -3.12 -31.40 23.99
N ALA A 20 -3.09 -31.08 25.29
CA ALA A 20 -3.64 -29.82 25.80
C ALA A 20 -2.91 -28.60 25.21
N CYS A 21 -1.58 -28.64 25.10
CA CYS A 21 -0.80 -27.59 24.44
C CYS A 21 -1.14 -27.47 22.96
N ILE A 22 -1.25 -28.57 22.22
CA ILE A 22 -1.62 -28.55 20.79
C ILE A 22 -3.02 -27.95 20.61
N ILE A 23 -4.00 -28.35 21.43
CA ILE A 23 -5.36 -27.80 21.40
C ILE A 23 -5.34 -26.32 21.75
N PHE A 24 -4.55 -25.91 22.75
CA PHE A 24 -4.42 -24.50 23.11
C PHE A 24 -3.79 -23.68 21.98
N VAL A 25 -2.72 -24.16 21.35
CA VAL A 25 -2.11 -23.50 20.18
C VAL A 25 -3.08 -23.46 19.01
N ALA A 26 -3.82 -24.53 18.74
CA ALA A 26 -4.82 -24.57 17.67
C ALA A 26 -6.00 -23.63 17.94
N ALA A 27 -6.49 -23.56 19.19
CA ALA A 27 -7.52 -22.62 19.59
C ALA A 27 -7.02 -21.18 19.53
N PHE A 28 -5.79 -20.92 20.01
CA PHE A 28 -5.17 -19.60 19.91
C PHE A 28 -4.94 -19.20 18.45
N ALA A 29 -4.53 -20.12 17.58
CA ALA A 29 -4.42 -19.86 16.16
C ALA A 29 -5.80 -19.53 15.56
N TYR A 30 -6.82 -20.31 15.88
CA TYR A 30 -8.17 -20.14 15.35
C TYR A 30 -8.84 -18.84 15.81
N PHE A 31 -8.73 -18.48 17.09
CA PHE A 31 -9.36 -17.28 17.66
C PHE A 31 -8.46 -16.03 17.65
N GLY A 32 -7.15 -16.22 17.75
CA GLY A 32 -6.17 -15.13 17.84
C GLY A 32 -5.75 -14.57 16.49
N LEU A 33 -5.48 -15.42 15.49
CA LEU A 33 -5.02 -14.95 14.16
C LEU A 33 -6.01 -13.98 13.49
N PRO A 34 -7.35 -14.17 13.55
CA PRO A 34 -8.29 -13.21 12.97
C PRO A 34 -8.25 -11.80 13.56
N MET A 35 -7.77 -11.63 14.81
CA MET A 35 -7.54 -10.29 15.38
C MET A 35 -6.33 -9.60 14.76
N PHE A 36 -5.38 -10.38 14.24
CA PHE A 36 -4.16 -9.88 13.62
C PHE A 36 -4.26 -9.72 12.10
N THR A 37 -5.34 -10.15 11.45
CA THR A 37 -5.58 -9.91 10.01
C THR A 37 -6.30 -8.58 9.77
N PRO A 38 -5.90 -7.78 8.75
CA PRO A 38 -6.67 -6.60 8.37
C PRO A 38 -8.10 -7.01 7.97
N ARG A 39 -9.10 -6.21 8.36
CA ARG A 39 -10.48 -6.44 7.94
C ARG A 39 -10.68 -5.81 6.58
N ILE A 40 -10.78 -6.64 5.54
CA ILE A 40 -11.03 -6.21 4.17
C ILE A 40 -12.50 -6.54 3.86
N ALA A 41 -13.28 -5.53 3.46
CA ALA A 41 -14.70 -5.71 3.17
C ALA A 41 -14.91 -6.22 1.74
N ASN A 42 -14.21 -5.61 0.78
CA ASN A 42 -14.37 -5.85 -0.66
C ASN A 42 -12.99 -6.05 -1.32
N PRO A 43 -12.31 -7.19 -1.11
CA PRO A 43 -10.92 -7.38 -1.55
C PRO A 43 -10.76 -7.32 -3.08
N SER A 44 -9.60 -6.85 -3.54
CA SER A 44 -9.26 -6.88 -4.97
C SER A 44 -8.85 -8.25 -5.45
N HIS A 45 -9.49 -8.71 -6.52
CA HIS A 45 -9.07 -9.90 -7.25
C HIS A 45 -8.17 -9.57 -8.45
N GLU A 46 -8.10 -8.30 -8.84
CA GLU A 46 -7.25 -7.85 -9.93
C GLU A 46 -5.77 -7.92 -9.53
N PRO A 47 -4.90 -8.42 -10.42
CA PRO A 47 -3.46 -8.33 -10.21
C PRO A 47 -2.98 -6.87 -10.33
N PHE A 48 -1.83 -6.55 -9.74
CA PHE A 48 -1.27 -5.20 -9.72
C PHE A 48 -0.88 -4.64 -11.10
N TRP A 49 -0.92 -5.44 -12.17
CA TRP A 49 -0.68 -4.96 -13.53
C TRP A 49 -1.96 -4.75 -14.35
N SER A 50 -3.13 -5.00 -13.77
CA SER A 50 -4.41 -4.71 -14.42
C SER A 50 -4.76 -3.25 -14.19
N THR A 51 -4.78 -2.47 -15.27
CA THR A 51 -5.23 -1.08 -15.24
C THR A 51 -6.11 -0.77 -16.45
N SER A 52 -7.04 0.15 -16.26
CA SER A 52 -7.88 0.71 -17.33
C SER A 52 -8.04 2.22 -17.12
N LEU A 53 -8.67 2.90 -18.08
CA LEU A 53 -9.05 4.29 -17.94
C LEU A 53 -10.58 4.39 -17.92
N SER A 54 -11.11 5.23 -17.04
CA SER A 54 -12.51 5.63 -17.03
C SER A 54 -12.85 6.50 -18.25
N GLU A 55 -14.13 6.82 -18.44
CA GLU A 55 -14.58 7.76 -19.48
C GLU A 55 -13.94 9.15 -19.32
N GLN A 56 -13.65 9.59 -18.10
CA GLN A 56 -12.96 10.84 -17.79
C GLN A 56 -11.43 10.75 -17.92
N GLN A 57 -10.89 9.63 -18.42
CA GLN A 57 -9.46 9.34 -18.49
C GLN A 57 -8.75 9.32 -17.12
N ASP A 58 -9.50 9.09 -16.06
CA ASP A 58 -8.93 8.74 -14.76
C ASP A 58 -8.51 7.27 -14.71
N LEU A 59 -7.37 7.01 -14.08
CA LEU A 59 -6.84 5.66 -13.93
C LEU A 59 -7.74 4.83 -13.02
N GLN A 60 -8.09 3.65 -13.50
CA GLN A 60 -8.79 2.62 -12.77
C GLN A 60 -7.82 1.47 -12.46
N VAL A 61 -7.73 1.12 -11.18
CA VAL A 61 -6.87 0.05 -10.67
C VAL A 61 -7.45 -0.48 -9.36
N PHE A 62 -7.44 -1.80 -9.18
CA PHE A 62 -7.98 -2.46 -7.98
C PHE A 62 -9.45 -2.12 -7.72
N ASP A 63 -10.30 -2.08 -8.76
CA ASP A 63 -11.69 -1.58 -8.72
C ASP A 63 -11.87 -0.16 -8.11
N LEU A 64 -10.81 0.64 -8.04
CA LEU A 64 -10.86 2.05 -7.62
C LEU A 64 -10.58 2.95 -8.82
N THR A 65 -11.23 4.11 -8.87
CA THR A 65 -10.96 5.16 -9.86
C THR A 65 -10.25 6.32 -9.18
N LEU A 66 -9.00 6.60 -9.57
CA LEU A 66 -8.25 7.73 -9.01
C LEU A 66 -8.97 9.05 -9.29
N ASN A 67 -8.90 9.98 -8.34
CA ASN A 67 -9.59 11.27 -8.31
C ASN A 67 -11.13 11.19 -8.21
N ALA A 68 -11.69 10.00 -7.98
CA ALA A 68 -13.13 9.81 -7.78
C ALA A 68 -13.43 8.91 -6.57
N SER A 69 -12.75 7.77 -6.44
CA SER A 69 -12.85 6.90 -5.27
C SER A 69 -12.25 7.58 -4.04
N THR A 70 -12.91 7.38 -2.91
CA THR A 70 -12.59 8.00 -1.62
C THR A 70 -11.60 7.17 -0.80
N LEU A 71 -11.06 7.76 0.26
CA LEU A 71 -10.31 7.01 1.27
C LEU A 71 -11.17 5.88 1.88
N GLN A 72 -12.46 6.08 2.09
CA GLN A 72 -13.34 5.04 2.61
C GLN A 72 -13.42 3.83 1.65
N ASP A 73 -13.52 4.07 0.35
CA ASP A 73 -13.49 2.99 -0.66
C ASP A 73 -12.17 2.21 -0.60
N ALA A 74 -11.03 2.92 -0.45
CA ALA A 74 -9.72 2.29 -0.29
C ALA A 74 -9.62 1.47 1.00
N ILE A 75 -10.19 1.93 2.11
CA ILE A 75 -10.24 1.19 3.38
C ILE A 75 -11.03 -0.11 3.20
N ASP A 76 -12.17 -0.06 2.51
CA ASP A 76 -12.99 -1.25 2.25
C ASP A 76 -12.23 -2.25 1.36
N ARG A 77 -11.36 -1.75 0.49
CA ARG A 77 -10.58 -2.52 -0.48
C ARG A 77 -9.30 -3.14 0.06
N PHE A 78 -8.53 -2.38 0.85
CA PHE A 78 -7.18 -2.75 1.29
C PHE A 78 -7.11 -3.04 2.79
N GLY A 79 -8.15 -2.70 3.54
CA GLY A 79 -8.30 -2.97 4.95
C GLY A 79 -8.08 -1.75 5.84
N ASN A 80 -8.50 -1.87 7.09
CA ASN A 80 -8.61 -0.75 8.03
C ASN A 80 -7.32 -0.37 8.78
N ARG A 81 -6.17 -0.94 8.43
CA ARG A 81 -4.89 -0.65 9.10
C ARG A 81 -4.11 0.43 8.37
N ILE A 82 -4.63 1.64 8.46
CA ILE A 82 -4.06 2.83 7.84
C ILE A 82 -3.30 3.69 8.85
N THR A 83 -2.29 4.39 8.36
CA THR A 83 -1.70 5.56 9.01
C THR A 83 -1.76 6.70 8.01
N LEU A 84 -2.14 7.89 8.49
CA LEU A 84 -2.15 9.11 7.69
C LEU A 84 -1.11 10.08 8.27
N THR A 85 -0.41 10.77 7.39
CA THR A 85 0.57 11.80 7.74
C THR A 85 0.37 12.98 6.79
N LEU A 86 0.26 14.18 7.36
CA LEU A 86 0.30 15.43 6.62
C LEU A 86 1.75 15.87 6.47
N TYR A 87 2.17 16.13 5.24
CA TYR A 87 3.50 16.66 4.92
C TYR A 87 3.38 18.09 4.39
N GLU A 88 4.17 18.99 4.96
CA GLU A 88 4.37 20.32 4.39
C GLU A 88 5.33 20.23 3.20
N THR A 89 5.02 20.93 2.10
CA THR A 89 5.88 21.00 0.92
C THR A 89 5.88 22.39 0.30
N ASP A 90 6.92 22.72 -0.46
CA ASP A 90 7.00 23.97 -1.22
C ASP A 90 5.89 24.11 -2.27
N GLN A 91 5.24 23.01 -2.65
CA GLN A 91 4.18 22.97 -3.67
C GLN A 91 2.77 22.90 -3.09
N GLY A 92 2.64 23.01 -1.76
CA GLY A 92 1.39 22.82 -1.03
C GLY A 92 1.42 21.57 -0.16
N ASP A 93 0.70 21.60 0.95
CA ASP A 93 0.64 20.48 1.87
C ASP A 93 -0.04 19.27 1.23
N GLN A 94 0.34 18.09 1.67
CA GLN A 94 -0.15 16.83 1.12
C GLN A 94 -0.42 15.82 2.23
N VAL A 95 -1.58 15.18 2.18
CA VAL A 95 -1.89 14.05 3.05
C VAL A 95 -1.51 12.76 2.34
N GLU A 96 -0.54 12.07 2.93
CA GLU A 96 -0.14 10.74 2.51
C GLU A 96 -0.65 9.71 3.52
N GLY A 97 -0.89 8.52 3.02
CA GLY A 97 -1.31 7.41 3.85
C GLY A 97 -0.68 6.10 3.45
N TYR A 98 -0.77 5.16 4.38
CA TYR A 98 -0.11 3.86 4.24
C TYR A 98 -0.95 2.73 4.82
N PHE A 99 -1.29 1.76 3.96
CA PHE A 99 -1.77 0.44 4.36
C PHE A 99 -0.55 -0.46 4.60
N ARG A 100 -0.32 -0.84 5.86
CA ARG A 100 0.86 -1.62 6.26
C ARG A 100 0.88 -3.04 5.68
N GLU A 101 -0.29 -3.60 5.47
CA GLU A 101 -0.49 -4.94 4.95
C GLU A 101 -1.79 -4.94 4.17
N THR A 102 -1.70 -5.33 2.90
CA THR A 102 -2.84 -5.46 1.99
C THR A 102 -2.60 -6.63 1.05
N GLN A 103 -3.66 -7.06 0.39
CA GLN A 103 -3.62 -8.08 -0.64
C GLN A 103 -4.36 -7.59 -1.89
N VAL A 104 -3.71 -7.72 -3.05
CA VAL A 104 -4.29 -7.44 -4.36
C VAL A 104 -4.08 -8.66 -5.26
N GLY A 105 -5.18 -9.27 -5.69
CA GLY A 105 -5.14 -10.57 -6.36
C GLY A 105 -4.40 -11.60 -5.50
N PRO A 106 -3.40 -12.33 -6.04
CA PRO A 106 -2.60 -13.28 -5.28
C PRO A 106 -1.41 -12.64 -4.54
N PHE A 107 -1.23 -11.33 -4.60
CA PHE A 107 -0.02 -10.65 -4.09
C PHE A 107 -0.27 -9.94 -2.77
N VAL A 108 0.59 -10.22 -1.81
CA VAL A 108 0.64 -9.50 -0.54
C VAL A 108 1.69 -8.40 -0.61
N GLY A 109 1.33 -7.23 -0.10
CA GLY A 109 2.21 -6.08 -0.13
C GLY A 109 1.76 -4.98 0.80
N ARG A 110 2.32 -3.81 0.55
CA ARG A 110 2.00 -2.57 1.25
C ARG A 110 1.50 -1.57 0.22
N MET A 111 0.63 -0.67 0.62
CA MET A 111 0.05 0.33 -0.28
C MET A 111 0.22 1.71 0.32
N ALA A 112 1.03 2.56 -0.31
CA ALA A 112 1.02 3.98 -0.03
C ALA A 112 -0.01 4.67 -0.92
N PHE A 113 -0.50 5.83 -0.49
CA PHE A 113 -1.43 6.64 -1.26
C PHE A 113 -1.28 8.11 -0.91
N THR A 114 -1.76 8.96 -1.81
CA THR A 114 -1.95 10.39 -1.57
C THR A 114 -3.42 10.74 -1.71
N LEU A 115 -3.91 11.66 -0.90
CA LEU A 115 -5.26 12.19 -1.01
C LEU A 115 -5.30 13.55 -1.68
N ASN A 116 -6.38 13.81 -2.41
CA ASN A 116 -6.84 15.17 -2.72
C ASN A 116 -7.56 15.70 -1.47
N ALA A 117 -6.78 16.07 -0.45
CA ALA A 117 -7.30 16.47 0.85
C ALA A 117 -7.84 17.90 0.85
N ASP A 118 -8.93 18.14 1.59
CA ASP A 118 -9.47 19.49 1.81
C ASP A 118 -8.47 20.31 2.66
N PRO A 119 -8.04 21.51 2.20
CA PRO A 119 -7.19 22.40 2.98
C PRO A 119 -7.70 22.70 4.38
N ILE A 120 -9.02 22.79 4.56
CA ILE A 120 -9.64 23.04 5.87
C ILE A 120 -9.34 21.88 6.83
N HIS A 121 -9.40 20.63 6.36
CA HIS A 121 -9.04 19.46 7.17
C HIS A 121 -7.54 19.43 7.50
N MET A 122 -6.69 19.87 6.56
CA MET A 122 -5.24 19.94 6.78
C MET A 122 -4.87 20.99 7.85
N ASP A 123 -5.53 22.15 7.83
CA ASP A 123 -5.35 23.20 8.84
C ASP A 123 -5.76 22.71 10.23
N GLU A 124 -6.86 21.96 10.33
CA GLU A 124 -7.30 21.37 11.60
C GLU A 124 -6.29 20.36 12.17
N VAL A 125 -5.64 19.58 11.30
CA VAL A 125 -4.54 18.69 11.72
C VAL A 125 -3.35 19.50 12.22
N LYS A 126 -2.94 20.55 11.52
CA LYS A 126 -1.80 21.40 11.93
C LYS A 126 -2.04 22.09 13.27
N GLU A 127 -3.28 22.46 13.57
CA GLU A 127 -3.64 23.09 14.85
C GLU A 127 -3.57 22.10 16.03
N LYS A 128 -3.96 20.84 15.79
CA LYS A 128 -4.21 19.87 16.87
C LYS A 128 -3.13 18.79 17.02
N ALA A 129 -2.38 18.50 15.98
CA ALA A 129 -1.33 17.48 15.98
C ALA A 129 0.04 18.07 16.30
N GLU A 130 0.92 17.25 16.86
CA GLU A 130 2.30 17.65 17.13
C GLU A 130 3.12 17.67 15.82
N ALA A 131 3.87 18.76 15.62
CA ALA A 131 4.78 18.89 14.49
C ALA A 131 6.03 18.05 14.72
N GLU A 132 6.38 17.23 13.72
CA GLU A 132 7.63 16.47 13.67
C GLU A 132 8.46 16.91 12.46
N LYS A 133 9.76 16.61 12.46
CA LYS A 133 10.60 16.89 11.29
C LYS A 133 10.32 15.84 10.21
N ALA A 134 9.89 16.28 9.03
CA ALA A 134 9.66 15.37 7.92
C ALA A 134 10.99 14.69 7.50
N PRO A 135 10.99 13.36 7.27
CA PRO A 135 12.19 12.65 6.82
C PRO A 135 12.71 13.23 5.50
N MET A 136 14.03 13.43 5.40
CA MET A 136 14.69 13.93 4.18
C MET A 136 14.16 15.27 3.65
N SER A 137 13.39 16.02 4.45
CA SER A 137 12.80 17.30 4.08
C SER A 137 13.16 18.39 5.09
N ARG A 138 13.15 19.64 4.62
CA ARG A 138 13.28 20.82 5.50
C ARG A 138 11.95 21.21 6.14
N HIS A 139 10.84 20.58 5.77
CA HIS A 139 9.51 20.91 6.23
C HIS A 139 9.07 20.07 7.43
N ASN A 140 7.92 20.41 8.03
CA ASN A 140 7.33 19.61 9.08
C ASN A 140 6.42 18.51 8.52
N SER A 141 6.21 17.48 9.32
CA SER A 141 5.17 16.47 9.12
C SER A 141 4.33 16.33 10.38
N TYR A 142 3.05 16.04 10.21
CA TYR A 142 2.09 15.87 11.29
C TYR A 142 1.45 14.51 11.14
N LYS A 143 1.71 13.60 12.07
CA LYS A 143 1.00 12.33 12.11
C LYS A 143 -0.45 12.60 12.46
N VAL A 144 -1.38 12.21 11.58
CA VAL A 144 -2.80 12.48 11.80
C VAL A 144 -3.31 11.58 12.93
N PRO A 145 -3.82 12.16 14.03
CA PRO A 145 -4.39 11.39 15.12
C PRO A 145 -5.64 10.61 14.68
N PRO A 146 -5.92 9.42 15.26
CA PRO A 146 -7.08 8.60 14.89
C PRO A 146 -8.42 9.34 14.94
N GLU A 147 -8.58 10.29 15.85
CA GLU A 147 -9.78 11.14 16.00
C GLU A 147 -9.98 12.11 14.83
N LEU A 148 -8.90 12.56 14.18
CA LEU A 148 -8.94 13.45 13.01
C LEU A 148 -8.95 12.68 11.70
N ALA A 149 -8.57 11.39 11.70
CA ALA A 149 -8.52 10.57 10.49
C ALA A 149 -9.90 10.45 9.77
N ASN A 150 -11.01 10.65 10.49
CA ASN A 150 -12.35 10.64 9.90
C ASN A 150 -12.61 11.83 8.97
N LEU A 151 -11.90 12.96 9.13
CA LEU A 151 -12.04 14.14 8.26
C LEU A 151 -11.75 13.79 6.80
N PHE A 152 -10.77 12.90 6.58
CA PHE A 152 -10.27 12.56 5.26
C PHE A 152 -11.03 11.41 4.58
N LYS A 153 -12.06 10.83 5.21
CA LYS A 153 -12.73 9.62 4.69
C LYS A 153 -13.39 9.82 3.33
N THR A 154 -13.90 11.03 3.08
CA THR A 154 -14.56 11.40 1.83
C THR A 154 -13.60 11.99 0.81
N ASP A 155 -12.36 12.28 1.20
CA ASP A 155 -11.36 12.83 0.30
C ASP A 155 -10.95 11.76 -0.72
N THR A 156 -10.74 12.19 -1.96
CA THR A 156 -10.47 11.26 -3.07
C THR A 156 -9.01 10.87 -3.14
N LEU A 157 -8.74 9.67 -3.65
CA LEU A 157 -7.38 9.18 -3.87
C LEU A 157 -6.75 9.92 -5.05
N PHE A 158 -5.61 10.56 -4.86
CA PHE A 158 -4.83 11.18 -5.94
C PHE A 158 -3.92 10.15 -6.64
N SER A 159 -3.22 9.34 -5.85
CA SER A 159 -2.27 8.34 -6.34
C SER A 159 -2.21 7.13 -5.40
N LEU A 160 -1.73 6.01 -5.93
CA LEU A 160 -1.44 4.78 -5.19
C LEU A 160 0.00 4.33 -5.50
N ALA A 161 0.64 3.67 -4.56
CA ALA A 161 1.91 2.99 -4.80
C ALA A 161 1.94 1.63 -4.08
N PHE A 162 1.98 0.56 -4.86
CA PHE A 162 2.03 -0.81 -4.36
C PHE A 162 3.47 -1.29 -4.23
N ILE A 163 3.78 -1.86 -3.07
CA ILE A 163 5.09 -2.43 -2.74
C ILE A 163 4.89 -3.92 -2.46
N PRO A 164 5.15 -4.81 -3.43
CA PRO A 164 5.13 -6.26 -3.21
C PRO A 164 6.14 -6.63 -2.12
N THR A 165 5.74 -7.51 -1.20
CA THR A 165 6.62 -7.92 -0.07
C THR A 165 7.21 -9.32 -0.21
N HIS A 166 6.60 -10.16 -1.05
CA HIS A 166 6.99 -11.56 -1.23
C HIS A 166 7.39 -11.92 -2.67
N VAL A 167 7.34 -10.94 -3.58
CA VAL A 167 7.69 -11.12 -4.99
C VAL A 167 8.72 -10.06 -5.36
N VAL A 168 9.75 -10.51 -6.07
CA VAL A 168 10.79 -9.65 -6.63
C VAL A 168 10.58 -9.62 -8.14
N LEU A 169 10.43 -8.42 -8.71
CA LEU A 169 10.23 -8.24 -10.15
C LEU A 169 11.57 -8.04 -10.86
N THR A 170 11.79 -8.76 -11.96
CA THR A 170 12.85 -8.46 -12.93
C THR A 170 12.35 -7.52 -14.05
N PRO A 171 13.25 -6.93 -14.86
CA PRO A 171 12.84 -6.18 -16.05
C PRO A 171 11.94 -6.99 -17.00
N GLU A 172 12.21 -8.28 -17.17
CA GLU A 172 11.41 -9.19 -18.02
C GLU A 172 10.02 -9.42 -17.42
N ASP A 173 9.94 -9.57 -16.10
CA ASP A 173 8.70 -9.67 -15.35
C ASP A 173 7.81 -8.43 -15.50
N VAL A 174 8.41 -7.24 -15.50
CA VAL A 174 7.72 -5.96 -15.72
C VAL A 174 7.18 -5.89 -17.14
N LYS A 175 8.03 -6.16 -18.14
CA LYS A 175 7.62 -6.15 -19.55
C LYS A 175 6.55 -7.19 -19.88
N GLY A 176 6.65 -8.38 -19.31
CA GLY A 176 5.67 -9.45 -19.51
C GLY A 176 4.29 -9.12 -18.94
N ARG A 177 4.22 -8.28 -17.89
CA ARG A 177 2.97 -7.89 -17.22
C ARG A 177 2.38 -6.59 -17.78
N PHE A 178 3.20 -5.59 -18.00
CA PHE A 178 2.79 -4.24 -18.40
C PHE A 178 2.99 -3.94 -19.89
N GLY A 179 3.70 -4.79 -20.64
CA GLY A 179 4.12 -4.54 -22.02
C GLY A 179 5.45 -3.77 -22.10
N GLU A 180 5.85 -3.36 -23.31
CA GLU A 180 7.06 -2.53 -23.46
C GLU A 180 6.82 -1.11 -22.89
N PRO A 181 7.74 -0.60 -22.06
CA PRO A 181 7.64 0.75 -21.53
C PRO A 181 7.86 1.78 -22.63
N ALA A 182 7.24 2.95 -22.50
CA ALA A 182 7.48 4.06 -23.41
C ALA A 182 8.88 4.65 -23.19
N LEU A 183 9.33 4.67 -21.93
CA LEU A 183 10.62 5.21 -21.50
C LEU A 183 11.19 4.36 -20.37
N ILE A 184 12.51 4.20 -20.36
CA ILE A 184 13.24 3.69 -19.20
C ILE A 184 14.21 4.79 -18.76
N ILE A 185 14.10 5.23 -17.51
CA ILE A 185 14.91 6.31 -16.95
C ILE A 185 15.64 5.78 -15.71
N GLU A 186 16.93 6.10 -15.57
CA GLU A 186 17.65 5.89 -14.32
C GLU A 186 17.47 7.11 -13.42
N GLU A 187 17.02 6.90 -12.20
CA GLU A 187 16.77 7.97 -11.24
C GLU A 187 18.07 8.66 -10.83
N THR A 188 18.00 9.99 -10.75
CA THR A 188 19.11 10.82 -10.29
C THR A 188 18.70 11.67 -9.11
N PHE A 189 19.58 11.76 -8.11
CA PHE A 189 19.41 12.62 -6.95
C PHE A 189 20.68 13.44 -6.75
N GLU A 190 20.54 14.77 -6.65
CA GLU A 190 21.67 15.72 -6.58
C GLU A 190 22.74 15.48 -7.66
N GLY A 191 22.31 15.14 -8.89
CA GLY A 191 23.18 14.90 -10.04
C GLY A 191 23.92 13.55 -10.02
N LYS A 192 23.54 12.61 -9.15
CA LYS A 192 24.11 11.27 -9.08
C LYS A 192 23.04 10.20 -9.31
N ASN A 193 23.38 9.16 -10.05
CA ASN A 193 22.50 8.01 -10.24
C ASN A 193 22.30 7.29 -8.90
N THR A 194 21.04 7.01 -8.56
CA THR A 194 20.68 6.20 -7.39
C THR A 194 20.79 4.70 -7.70
N GLY A 195 20.78 4.35 -8.99
CA GLY A 195 20.73 2.98 -9.48
C GLY A 195 19.32 2.41 -9.58
N THR A 196 18.29 3.20 -9.27
CA THR A 196 16.89 2.84 -9.50
C THR A 196 16.53 3.06 -10.96
N GLN A 197 15.96 2.03 -11.60
CA GLN A 197 15.43 2.13 -12.97
C GLN A 197 13.92 2.22 -12.95
N HIS A 198 13.37 3.22 -13.64
CA HIS A 198 11.95 3.45 -13.81
C HIS A 198 11.50 2.99 -15.19
N PHE A 199 10.53 2.08 -15.23
CA PHE A 199 9.88 1.60 -16.44
C PHE A 199 8.54 2.34 -16.56
N LEU A 200 8.49 3.32 -17.45
CA LEU A 200 7.42 4.30 -17.49
C LEU A 200 6.38 3.95 -18.56
N TYR A 201 5.11 3.99 -18.16
CA TYR A 201 3.94 3.76 -19.00
C TYR A 201 2.98 4.96 -18.89
N PRO A 202 3.31 6.14 -19.45
CA PRO A 202 2.54 7.37 -19.23
C PRO A 202 1.07 7.25 -19.63
N GLU A 203 0.77 6.60 -20.77
CA GLU A 203 -0.60 6.39 -21.24
C GLU A 203 -1.42 5.48 -20.33
N LYS A 204 -0.77 4.60 -19.57
CA LYS A 204 -1.39 3.72 -18.58
C LYS A 204 -1.39 4.31 -17.17
N GLY A 205 -0.72 5.44 -16.96
CA GLY A 205 -0.58 6.03 -15.63
C GLY A 205 0.28 5.21 -14.67
N VAL A 206 1.22 4.40 -15.17
CA VAL A 206 2.01 3.47 -14.36
C VAL A 206 3.51 3.77 -14.45
N ASP A 207 4.17 3.80 -13.30
CA ASP A 207 5.62 3.74 -13.15
C ASP A 207 5.99 2.48 -12.35
N VAL A 208 6.94 1.70 -12.85
CA VAL A 208 7.55 0.59 -12.10
C VAL A 208 9.01 0.91 -11.84
N SER A 209 9.34 1.18 -10.60
CA SER A 209 10.71 1.41 -10.15
C SER A 209 11.34 0.11 -9.64
N LEU A 210 12.51 -0.23 -10.16
CA LEU A 210 13.33 -1.36 -9.72
C LEU A 210 14.66 -0.84 -9.19
N ASP A 211 14.92 -1.03 -7.90
CA ASP A 211 16.19 -0.62 -7.29
C ASP A 211 17.26 -1.75 -7.29
N GLN A 212 18.48 -1.40 -6.87
CA GLN A 212 19.61 -2.33 -6.82
C GLN A 212 19.42 -3.48 -5.80
N GLU A 213 18.58 -3.27 -4.78
CA GLU A 213 18.21 -4.28 -3.77
C GLU A 213 17.06 -5.18 -4.26
N LYS A 214 16.64 -5.00 -5.53
CA LYS A 214 15.51 -5.68 -6.17
C LYS A 214 14.18 -5.42 -5.47
N ARG A 215 14.05 -4.30 -4.76
CA ARG A 215 12.75 -3.82 -4.30
C ARG A 215 12.06 -3.19 -5.50
N SER A 216 10.79 -3.53 -5.66
CA SER A 216 9.94 -2.97 -6.71
C SER A 216 8.86 -2.09 -6.11
N ILE A 217 8.66 -0.92 -6.68
CA ILE A 217 7.52 -0.05 -6.37
C ILE A 217 6.73 0.14 -7.66
N ILE A 218 5.42 -0.05 -7.59
CA ILE A 218 4.51 0.21 -8.71
C ILE A 218 3.63 1.38 -8.33
N GLN A 219 3.85 2.53 -8.96
CA GLN A 219 3.11 3.75 -8.73
C GLN A 219 2.02 3.94 -9.80
N TYR A 220 0.85 4.39 -9.35
CA TYR A 220 -0.35 4.59 -10.15
C TYR A 220 -0.82 6.04 -10.00
N ILE A 221 -1.00 6.73 -11.14
CA ILE A 221 -1.52 8.09 -11.20
C ILE A 221 -2.29 8.29 -12.51
N SER A 222 -3.35 9.10 -12.51
CA SER A 222 -4.05 9.40 -13.77
C SER A 222 -3.09 10.01 -14.81
N PRO A 223 -3.14 9.56 -16.09
CA PRO A 223 -2.16 9.94 -17.13
C PRO A 223 -1.92 11.45 -17.27
N ARG A 224 -2.95 12.28 -17.06
CA ARG A 224 -2.85 13.75 -17.14
C ARG A 224 -1.84 14.36 -16.17
N PHE A 225 -1.49 13.67 -15.08
CA PHE A 225 -0.52 14.14 -14.09
C PHE A 225 0.86 13.49 -14.23
N PHE A 226 1.02 12.53 -15.13
CA PHE A 226 2.21 11.66 -15.17
C PHE A 226 3.49 12.44 -15.46
N ALA A 227 3.46 13.37 -16.42
CA ALA A 227 4.63 14.17 -16.77
C ALA A 227 5.14 15.00 -15.57
N ASP A 228 4.23 15.71 -14.90
CA ASP A 228 4.59 16.65 -13.84
C ASP A 228 4.92 15.97 -12.50
N LYS A 229 4.24 14.85 -12.21
CA LYS A 229 4.33 14.19 -10.90
C LYS A 229 5.24 12.96 -10.86
N ILE A 230 5.58 12.39 -12.02
CA ILE A 230 6.47 11.23 -12.12
C ILE A 230 7.75 11.61 -12.86
N ILE A 231 7.64 12.06 -14.11
CA ILE A 231 8.82 12.28 -14.97
C ILE A 231 9.68 13.43 -14.45
N ALA A 232 9.08 14.59 -14.18
CA ALA A 232 9.84 15.77 -13.76
C ALA A 232 10.64 15.57 -12.44
N PRO A 233 10.10 14.89 -11.40
CA PRO A 233 10.89 14.56 -10.20
C PRO A 233 12.06 13.60 -10.45
N ILE A 234 11.88 12.54 -11.25
CA ILE A 234 12.92 11.50 -11.49
C ILE A 234 14.15 12.09 -12.20
N GLN A 235 13.93 12.99 -13.14
CA GLN A 235 15.00 13.61 -13.92
C GLN A 235 15.78 14.68 -13.15
N GLY A 236 15.33 15.03 -11.94
CA GLY A 236 15.87 16.13 -11.16
C GLY A 236 15.49 17.49 -11.77
N LYS A 237 15.11 18.46 -10.93
CA LYS A 237 15.17 19.86 -11.38
C LYS A 237 16.65 20.22 -11.49
N ASN A 238 17.10 20.56 -12.70
CA ASN A 238 18.38 21.24 -12.92
C ASN A 238 18.49 22.50 -12.06
#